data_AF-A0A0W0S5G9-F1
#
_entry.id   AF-A0A0W0S5G9-F1
#
_cell.length_a   1.000
_cell.length_b   1.000
_cell.length_c   1.000
_cell.angle_alpha   90.00
_cell.angle_beta   90.00
_cell.angle_gamma   90.00
#
_symmetry.space_group_name_H-M   'P 1'
#
loop_
_entity.id
_entity.type
_entity.pdbx_description
1 polymer ?
#
loop_
_entity_poly.entity_id
_entity_poly.type
_entity_poly.pdbx_seq_one_letter_code
_entity_poly.pdbx_strand_id
1 'polypeptide(L)'
;MRSKSDNNVAFVSGGGDTYTSVTLSHYKENKKNIEFCQQFVDTRGKEFDSTYEYTLDSKAMDETVAKFISNPPVKKANEPLKEAEDLKKSSFIIGEAHQHISSKRFLIENMKMLKKEGFEILFMEHFFYDTDQNDLDKFFQTKDAPLSGTLQARLREMERHQLIIGEEVVKYSFTDVLYAAREAGIRVVGIDVSTTYKAQKIGYNNEQLDDKRQRYMNYTAHEIIKKEAGSGEKWCALMGNTHVHSFKDVPGVAELTGARSVQIFDTGTHNKKSEVTLNSSYKVGDVELKGDLVITQNPKESTFQILFQKEYEESIKIQNYLTGLKNSFKKQHWKDLFNGNPEDPKRKKKDDPKYKAIRDLKEKIEDAKDMKTLEEVQKYLSQPIANVIKTSKDQQVHDFILFKKAFRTSQVADDLEEFLKNTPKP
;
A
#
# COMPACT_ATOMS: atom_id res chain seq x y z
N MET A 1 -34.31 14.53 1.82
CA MET A 1 -33.35 15.36 2.57
C MET A 1 -32.06 15.40 1.78
N ARG A 2 -31.68 16.56 1.23
CA ARG A 2 -30.36 16.74 0.60
C ARG A 2 -29.34 16.77 1.74
N SER A 3 -28.42 15.82 1.80
CA SER A 3 -27.24 15.96 2.66
C SER A 3 -26.50 17.18 2.15
N LYS A 4 -26.52 18.29 2.90
CA LYS A 4 -25.49 19.31 2.72
C LYS A 4 -24.18 18.57 2.94
N SER A 5 -23.32 18.50 1.94
CA SER A 5 -21.97 17.96 2.10
C SER A 5 -21.31 18.72 3.25
N ASP A 6 -20.80 18.00 4.24
CA ASP A 6 -20.12 18.61 5.41
C ASP A 6 -18.88 19.43 5.00
N ASN A 7 -18.47 19.31 3.74
CA ASN A 7 -17.46 20.10 3.06
C ASN A 7 -18.02 20.73 1.78
N ASN A 8 -18.05 22.06 1.73
CA ASN A 8 -18.26 22.84 0.52
C ASN A 8 -16.98 23.61 0.19
N VAL A 9 -16.09 22.91 -0.48
CA VAL A 9 -14.84 23.45 -0.99
C VAL A 9 -15.18 24.25 -2.26
N ALA A 10 -15.52 25.54 -2.12
CA ALA A 10 -15.90 26.40 -3.25
C ALA A 10 -14.70 27.10 -3.90
N PHE A 11 -14.81 27.43 -5.19
CA PHE A 11 -13.82 28.16 -5.99
C PHE A 11 -14.16 29.66 -6.02
N VAL A 12 -13.15 30.52 -6.03
CA VAL A 12 -13.29 31.86 -6.65
C VAL A 12 -12.72 31.77 -8.05
N SER A 13 -13.56 31.89 -9.07
CA SER A 13 -13.11 32.09 -10.44
C SER A 13 -12.42 33.45 -10.56
N GLY A 14 -11.14 33.48 -10.93
CA GLY A 14 -10.50 34.71 -11.42
C GLY A 14 -9.19 35.17 -10.76
N GLY A 15 -8.21 34.28 -10.55
CA GLY A 15 -6.81 34.68 -10.33
C GLY A 15 -6.51 35.48 -9.05
N GLY A 16 -7.44 35.54 -8.11
CA GLY A 16 -7.27 36.09 -6.77
C GLY A 16 -6.97 35.01 -5.71
N ASP A 17 -6.83 35.46 -4.47
CA ASP A 17 -6.67 34.62 -3.29
C ASP A 17 -7.73 33.50 -3.24
N THR A 18 -7.27 32.25 -3.09
CA THR A 18 -8.13 31.06 -3.00
C THR A 18 -8.59 30.86 -1.57
N TYR A 19 -9.82 30.37 -1.38
CA TYR A 19 -10.32 30.03 -0.04
C TYR A 19 -10.81 28.59 0.04
N THR A 20 -10.85 28.09 1.27
CA THR A 20 -11.54 26.86 1.62
C THR A 20 -12.57 27.18 2.69
N SER A 21 -13.81 26.70 2.48
CA SER A 21 -14.92 26.84 3.43
C SER A 21 -15.34 25.46 3.90
N VAL A 22 -15.42 25.29 5.21
CA VAL A 22 -15.82 24.04 5.87
C VAL A 22 -16.91 24.34 6.90
N THR A 23 -17.76 23.36 7.19
CA THR A 23 -18.72 23.51 8.30
C THR A 23 -17.99 23.70 9.63
N LEU A 24 -18.61 24.38 10.60
CA LEU A 24 -17.99 24.56 11.93
C LEU A 24 -17.72 23.23 12.65
N SER A 25 -18.54 22.20 12.40
CA SER A 25 -18.26 20.83 12.88
C SER A 25 -16.99 20.27 12.25
N HIS A 26 -16.86 20.35 10.94
CA HIS A 26 -15.69 19.85 10.21
C HIS A 26 -14.40 20.60 10.59
N TYR A 27 -14.49 21.92 10.76
CA TYR A 27 -13.40 22.74 11.30
C TYR A 27 -12.97 22.27 12.69
N LYS A 28 -13.91 22.07 13.63
CA LYS A 28 -13.60 21.62 14.98
C LYS A 28 -12.91 20.26 15.00
N GLU A 29 -13.36 19.35 14.12
CA GLU A 29 -12.77 18.02 13.98
C GLU A 29 -11.33 18.05 13.43
N ASN A 30 -11.06 18.93 12.47
CA ASN A 30 -9.74 19.06 11.84
C ASN A 30 -8.89 20.22 12.38
N LYS A 31 -9.32 20.85 13.48
CA LYS A 31 -8.74 22.10 13.98
C LYS A 31 -7.22 22.04 14.14
N LYS A 32 -6.70 20.93 14.69
CA LYS A 32 -5.26 20.71 14.87
C LYS A 32 -4.49 20.66 13.56
N ASN A 33 -5.07 20.06 12.51
CA ASN A 33 -4.45 19.98 11.20
C ASN A 33 -4.49 21.32 10.47
N ILE A 34 -5.63 22.01 10.55
CA ILE A 34 -5.80 23.37 10.01
C ILE A 34 -4.80 24.32 10.67
N GLU A 35 -4.78 24.41 12.00
CA GLU A 35 -3.87 25.29 12.75
C GLU A 35 -2.38 24.94 12.49
N PHE A 36 -2.06 23.67 12.25
CA PHE A 36 -0.72 23.29 11.84
C PHE A 36 -0.37 23.79 10.43
N CYS A 37 -1.25 23.59 9.44
CA CYS A 37 -1.04 24.10 8.09
C CYS A 37 -0.88 25.62 8.07
N GLN A 38 -1.63 26.34 8.92
CA GLN A 38 -1.54 27.80 9.05
C GLN A 38 -0.18 28.32 9.55
N GLN A 39 0.69 27.46 10.09
CA GLN A 39 2.04 27.85 10.51
C GLN A 39 3.01 28.03 9.35
N PHE A 40 2.72 27.41 8.20
CA PHE A 40 3.59 27.45 7.02
C PHE A 40 2.85 27.78 5.72
N VAL A 41 1.51 27.80 5.74
CA VAL A 41 0.66 28.28 4.64
C VAL A 41 -0.02 29.57 5.08
N ASP A 42 0.38 30.67 4.44
CA ASP A 42 -0.11 32.02 4.74
C ASP A 42 -1.62 32.12 4.44
N THR A 43 -2.46 31.90 5.46
CA THR A 43 -3.92 31.98 5.31
C THR A 43 -4.55 32.82 6.41
N ARG A 44 -5.65 33.49 6.06
CA ARG A 44 -6.46 34.30 6.99
C ARG A 44 -7.81 33.63 7.17
N GLY A 45 -8.11 33.24 8.41
CA GLY A 45 -9.35 32.58 8.79
C GLY A 45 -10.43 33.54 9.25
N LYS A 46 -11.70 33.26 8.92
CA LYS A 46 -12.87 33.95 9.42
C LYS A 46 -14.00 32.96 9.68
N GLU A 47 -14.56 33.05 10.88
CA GLU A 47 -15.78 32.34 11.26
C GLU A 47 -17.03 33.10 10.78
N PHE A 48 -17.99 32.35 10.26
CA PHE A 48 -19.33 32.78 9.86
C PHE A 48 -20.37 31.90 10.58
N ASP A 49 -21.66 32.25 10.46
CA ASP A 49 -22.77 31.62 11.22
C ASP A 49 -22.77 30.08 11.23
N SER A 50 -22.32 29.42 10.16
CA SER A 50 -22.28 27.95 10.07
C SER A 50 -20.99 27.37 9.47
N THR A 51 -20.05 28.21 9.09
CA THR A 51 -18.84 27.81 8.36
C THR A 51 -17.61 28.55 8.87
N TYR A 52 -16.46 27.91 8.73
CA TYR A 52 -15.16 28.55 8.85
C TYR A 52 -14.54 28.64 7.46
N GLU A 53 -14.16 29.84 7.05
CA GLU A 53 -13.47 30.10 5.79
C GLU A 53 -12.03 30.50 6.06
N TYR A 54 -11.09 29.97 5.30
CA TYR A 54 -9.70 30.42 5.34
C TYR A 54 -9.17 30.65 3.94
N THR A 55 -8.60 31.83 3.74
CA THR A 55 -8.20 32.38 2.45
C THR A 55 -6.69 32.49 2.38
N LEU A 56 -6.08 31.93 1.34
CA LEU A 56 -4.65 32.04 1.05
C LEU A 56 -4.28 33.50 0.78
N ASP A 57 -3.26 34.01 1.43
CA ASP A 57 -2.54 35.20 0.97
C ASP A 57 -1.51 34.74 -0.07
N SER A 58 -1.89 34.81 -1.34
CA SER A 58 -1.09 34.23 -2.42
C SER A 58 0.27 34.93 -2.55
N LYS A 59 0.33 36.22 -2.22
CA LYS A 59 1.56 37.01 -2.30
C LYS A 59 2.52 36.61 -1.17
N ALA A 60 2.03 36.54 0.07
CA ALA A 60 2.84 36.08 1.18
C ALA A 60 3.34 34.64 0.95
N MET A 61 2.47 33.75 0.45
CA MET A 61 2.85 32.38 0.11
C MET A 61 3.93 32.31 -0.97
N ASP A 62 3.84 33.14 -2.02
CA ASP A 62 4.85 33.23 -3.07
C ASP A 62 6.23 33.66 -2.50
N GLU A 63 6.24 34.61 -1.55
CA GLU A 63 7.46 35.05 -0.84
C GLU A 63 8.03 33.94 0.07
N THR A 64 7.18 33.29 0.86
CA THR A 64 7.53 32.16 1.74
C THR A 64 8.19 31.03 0.95
N VAL A 65 7.56 30.59 -0.14
CA VAL A 65 8.05 29.50 -0.97
C VAL A 65 9.30 29.89 -1.76
N ALA A 66 9.40 31.13 -2.25
CA ALA A 66 10.62 31.62 -2.90
C ALA A 66 11.82 31.57 -1.95
N LYS A 67 11.63 32.01 -0.70
CA LYS A 67 12.68 31.93 0.33
C LYS A 67 13.08 30.49 0.62
N PHE A 68 12.11 29.59 0.78
CA PHE A 68 12.37 28.16 0.99
C PHE A 68 13.19 27.55 -0.16
N ILE A 69 12.78 27.77 -1.41
CA ILE A 69 13.45 27.20 -2.59
C ILE A 69 14.85 27.78 -2.79
N SER A 70 15.08 29.05 -2.42
CA SER A 70 16.40 29.68 -2.53
C SER A 70 17.46 29.06 -1.60
N ASN A 71 17.03 28.41 -0.52
CA ASN A 71 17.89 27.70 0.42
C ASN A 71 17.15 26.47 0.98
N PRO A 72 16.92 25.44 0.14
CA PRO A 72 16.11 24.31 0.54
C PRO A 72 16.89 23.45 1.54
N PRO A 73 16.23 22.81 2.51
CA PRO A 73 16.84 21.84 3.40
C PRO A 73 17.12 20.54 2.62
N VAL A 74 18.06 20.58 1.68
CA VAL A 74 18.44 19.41 0.88
C VAL A 74 19.21 18.45 1.77
N LYS A 75 18.67 17.25 1.97
CA LYS A 75 19.41 16.19 2.67
C LYS A 75 20.46 15.59 1.75
N LYS A 76 21.54 15.06 2.35
CA LYS A 76 22.60 14.38 1.59
C LYS A 76 21.98 13.33 0.67
N ALA A 77 22.32 13.38 -0.61
CA ALA A 77 21.92 12.38 -1.57
C ALA A 77 22.31 10.99 -1.08
N ASN A 78 21.38 10.06 -1.16
CA ASN A 78 21.66 8.68 -0.82
C ASN A 78 22.66 8.09 -1.83
N GLU A 79 23.50 7.13 -1.41
CA GLU A 79 24.39 6.42 -2.33
C GLU A 79 23.60 5.76 -3.47
N PRO A 80 24.10 5.68 -4.71
CA PRO A 80 23.36 5.06 -5.82
C PRO A 80 22.85 3.65 -5.47
N LEU A 81 21.62 3.32 -5.90
CA LEU A 81 21.09 1.97 -5.70
C LEU A 81 21.95 0.95 -6.46
N LYS A 82 22.21 -0.21 -5.84
CA LYS A 82 22.96 -1.32 -6.46
C LYS A 82 22.02 -2.41 -6.98
N GLU A 83 20.88 -2.58 -6.30
CA GLU A 83 19.78 -3.47 -6.69
C GLU A 83 18.44 -2.83 -6.30
N ALA A 84 17.32 -3.29 -6.88
CA ALA A 84 16.01 -2.70 -6.63
C ALA A 84 15.60 -2.85 -5.15
N GLU A 85 15.96 -3.97 -4.53
CA GLU A 85 15.68 -4.30 -3.14
C GLU A 85 16.34 -3.34 -2.13
N ASP A 86 17.39 -2.60 -2.54
CA ASP A 86 18.00 -1.55 -1.73
C ASP A 86 16.98 -0.46 -1.36
N LEU A 87 15.92 -0.30 -2.15
CA LEU A 87 14.84 0.64 -1.87
C LEU A 87 14.17 0.37 -0.52
N LYS A 88 14.13 -0.89 -0.05
CA LYS A 88 13.54 -1.27 1.25
C LYS A 88 14.29 -0.68 2.44
N LYS A 89 15.54 -0.22 2.24
CA LYS A 89 16.42 0.28 3.32
C LYS A 89 16.09 1.70 3.79
N SER A 90 15.30 2.44 3.03
CA SER A 90 14.98 3.85 3.31
C SER A 90 13.55 4.19 2.89
N SER A 91 13.03 5.31 3.36
CA SER A 91 11.77 5.86 2.83
C SER A 91 11.90 6.16 1.33
N PHE A 92 10.80 6.01 0.60
CA PHE A 92 10.78 6.24 -0.85
C PHE A 92 9.46 6.82 -1.34
N ILE A 93 9.50 7.46 -2.50
CA ILE A 93 8.36 8.15 -3.12
C ILE A 93 8.13 7.53 -4.48
N ILE A 94 6.90 7.11 -4.74
CA ILE A 94 6.44 6.57 -6.02
C ILE A 94 5.79 7.70 -6.82
N GLY A 95 6.36 7.95 -7.99
CA GLY A 95 5.83 8.81 -9.04
C GLY A 95 4.74 8.10 -9.81
N GLU A 96 3.58 8.73 -9.84
CA GLU A 96 2.38 8.26 -10.49
C GLU A 96 1.98 9.19 -11.63
N ALA A 97 1.48 8.61 -12.72
CA ALA A 97 0.70 9.34 -13.70
C ALA A 97 -0.74 8.80 -13.64
N HIS A 98 -1.74 9.66 -13.51
CA HIS A 98 -3.11 9.28 -13.13
C HIS A 98 -3.73 8.17 -14.00
N GLN A 99 -3.41 8.16 -15.30
CA GLN A 99 -3.90 7.16 -16.24
C GLN A 99 -3.20 5.79 -16.14
N HIS A 100 -2.08 5.68 -15.42
CA HIS A 100 -1.32 4.44 -15.28
C HIS A 100 -1.80 3.60 -14.10
N ILE A 101 -1.74 2.27 -14.23
CA ILE A 101 -2.20 1.32 -13.23
C ILE A 101 -1.03 0.84 -12.35
N SER A 102 0.19 0.77 -12.89
CA SER A 102 1.29 0.02 -12.30
C SER A 102 1.81 0.56 -10.97
N SER A 103 1.80 1.87 -10.76
CA SER A 103 2.19 2.51 -9.49
C SER A 103 1.24 2.15 -8.34
N LYS A 104 -0.08 2.18 -8.60
CA LYS A 104 -1.12 1.79 -7.64
C LYS A 104 -1.06 0.29 -7.39
N ARG A 105 -0.92 -0.51 -8.45
CA ARG A 105 -0.73 -1.96 -8.37
C ARG A 105 0.48 -2.33 -7.52
N PHE A 106 1.61 -1.63 -7.72
CA PHE A 106 2.82 -1.80 -6.92
C PHE A 106 2.55 -1.66 -5.43
N LEU A 107 1.86 -0.59 -5.01
CA LEU A 107 1.51 -0.42 -3.60
C LEU A 107 0.56 -1.51 -3.12
N ILE A 108 -0.51 -1.81 -3.87
CA ILE A 108 -1.54 -2.77 -3.46
C ILE A 108 -0.96 -4.18 -3.27
N GLU A 109 -0.16 -4.67 -4.22
CA GLU A 109 0.41 -6.02 -4.15
C GLU A 109 1.50 -6.13 -3.07
N ASN A 110 2.20 -5.04 -2.77
CA ASN A 110 3.35 -5.06 -1.87
C ASN A 110 3.06 -4.49 -0.47
N MET A 111 1.87 -3.94 -0.21
CA MET A 111 1.55 -3.19 1.03
C MET A 111 1.85 -3.98 2.31
N LYS A 112 1.45 -5.26 2.36
CA LYS A 112 1.72 -6.13 3.50
C LYS A 112 3.20 -6.41 3.70
N MET A 113 3.96 -6.52 2.62
CA MET A 113 5.41 -6.73 2.69
C MET A 113 6.13 -5.45 3.10
N LEU A 114 5.69 -4.29 2.60
CA LEU A 114 6.17 -2.99 3.08
C LEU A 114 5.95 -2.85 4.58
N LYS A 115 4.77 -3.23 5.10
CA LYS A 115 4.53 -3.25 6.56
C LYS A 115 5.52 -4.16 7.29
N LYS A 116 5.75 -5.39 6.79
CA LYS A 116 6.72 -6.33 7.38
C LYS A 116 8.16 -5.78 7.37
N GLU A 117 8.49 -4.96 6.38
CA GLU A 117 9.75 -4.24 6.30
C GLU A 117 9.80 -3.01 7.23
N GLY A 118 8.73 -2.65 7.94
CA GLY A 118 8.69 -1.52 8.87
C GLY A 118 8.28 -0.20 8.24
N PHE A 119 7.61 -0.23 7.08
CA PHE A 119 6.93 0.95 6.54
C PHE A 119 5.60 1.16 7.29
N GLU A 120 5.46 2.31 7.95
CA GLU A 120 4.35 2.60 8.86
C GLU A 120 3.34 3.60 8.27
N ILE A 121 3.81 4.48 7.38
CA ILE A 121 3.02 5.57 6.80
C ILE A 121 3.09 5.52 5.27
N LEU A 122 1.93 5.72 4.63
CA LEU A 122 1.77 6.01 3.22
C LEU A 122 1.28 7.45 3.05
N PHE A 123 2.14 8.33 2.55
CA PHE A 123 1.76 9.70 2.19
C PHE A 123 1.12 9.75 0.80
N MET A 124 0.03 10.49 0.62
CA MET A 124 -0.70 10.51 -0.65
C MET A 124 -1.07 11.92 -1.10
N GLU A 125 -0.69 12.26 -2.34
CA GLU A 125 -1.19 13.46 -3.03
C GLU A 125 -2.71 13.41 -3.20
N HIS A 126 -3.32 14.58 -3.36
CA HIS A 126 -4.76 14.88 -3.49
C HIS A 126 -5.56 14.76 -2.19
N PHE A 127 -5.11 13.97 -1.20
CA PHE A 127 -5.67 14.05 0.13
C PHE A 127 -5.17 15.29 0.86
N PHE A 128 -6.11 16.05 1.40
CA PHE A 128 -5.82 17.31 2.06
C PHE A 128 -5.53 17.07 3.54
N TYR A 129 -4.33 17.39 3.99
CA TYR A 129 -3.94 17.22 5.39
C TYR A 129 -4.81 18.07 6.31
N ASP A 130 -5.19 19.27 5.87
CA ASP A 130 -6.00 20.22 6.63
C ASP A 130 -7.49 19.83 6.72
N THR A 131 -8.07 19.22 5.69
CA THR A 131 -9.53 18.91 5.69
C THR A 131 -9.88 17.43 5.69
N ASP A 132 -8.98 16.54 5.29
CA ASP A 132 -9.32 15.12 5.09
C ASP A 132 -8.69 14.23 6.16
N GLN A 133 -7.66 14.70 6.86
CA GLN A 133 -6.85 13.82 7.72
C GLN A 133 -7.64 13.19 8.87
N ASN A 134 -8.58 13.91 9.49
CA ASN A 134 -9.40 13.32 10.54
C ASN A 134 -10.33 12.22 10.00
N ASP A 135 -10.86 12.37 8.79
CA ASP A 135 -11.68 11.35 8.14
C ASP A 135 -10.84 10.14 7.73
N LEU A 136 -9.61 10.35 7.25
CA LEU A 136 -8.65 9.29 7.01
C LEU A 136 -8.37 8.54 8.31
N ASP A 137 -8.01 9.24 9.39
CA ASP A 137 -7.71 8.63 10.67
C ASP A 137 -8.89 7.78 11.18
N LYS A 138 -10.14 8.30 11.08
CA LYS A 138 -11.37 7.54 11.40
C LYS A 138 -11.53 6.28 10.54
N PHE A 139 -11.28 6.37 9.22
CA PHE A 139 -11.39 5.24 8.31
C PHE A 139 -10.40 4.10 8.63
N PHE A 140 -9.23 4.45 9.19
CA PHE A 140 -8.20 3.49 9.58
C PHE A 140 -8.33 2.95 11.01
N GLN A 141 -9.27 3.46 11.84
CA GLN A 141 -9.48 2.97 13.20
C GLN A 141 -9.98 1.52 13.26
N THR A 142 -10.86 1.12 12.33
CA THR A 142 -11.40 -0.24 12.26
C THR A 142 -11.54 -0.70 10.81
N LYS A 143 -11.52 -2.01 10.59
CA LYS A 143 -11.71 -2.60 9.25
C LYS A 143 -13.11 -2.36 8.67
N ASP A 144 -14.10 -2.12 9.53
CA ASP A 144 -15.49 -1.91 9.13
C ASP A 144 -15.87 -0.42 9.04
N ALA A 145 -14.94 0.50 9.36
CA ALA A 145 -15.20 1.92 9.24
C ALA A 145 -15.52 2.30 7.77
N PRO A 146 -16.64 2.97 7.50
CA PRO A 146 -16.98 3.39 6.15
C PRO A 146 -16.14 4.60 5.72
N LEU A 147 -15.90 4.74 4.42
CA LEU A 147 -15.37 5.99 3.86
C LEU A 147 -16.38 7.11 4.09
N SER A 148 -15.94 8.26 4.59
CA SER A 148 -16.78 9.45 4.70
C SER A 148 -17.25 9.92 3.31
N GLY A 149 -18.34 10.68 3.25
CA GLY A 149 -18.81 11.26 1.99
C GLY A 149 -17.75 12.16 1.32
N THR A 150 -16.93 12.83 2.11
CA THR A 150 -15.82 13.67 1.63
C THR A 150 -14.71 12.83 1.00
N LEU A 151 -14.27 11.76 1.66
CA LEU A 151 -13.25 10.87 1.09
C LEU A 151 -13.75 10.18 -0.17
N GLN A 152 -15.02 9.75 -0.21
CA GLN A 152 -15.61 9.17 -1.43
C GLN A 152 -15.63 10.18 -2.59
N ALA A 153 -15.97 11.44 -2.33
CA ALA A 153 -15.94 12.48 -3.37
C ALA A 153 -14.52 12.73 -3.88
N ARG A 154 -13.52 12.77 -2.97
CA ARG A 154 -12.10 12.92 -3.32
C ARG A 154 -11.61 11.79 -4.21
N LEU A 155 -11.87 10.54 -3.81
CA LEU A 155 -11.47 9.36 -4.58
C LEU A 155 -12.08 9.37 -5.98
N ARG A 156 -13.37 9.72 -6.10
CA ARG A 156 -14.02 9.86 -7.42
C ARG A 156 -13.37 10.91 -8.32
N GLU A 157 -12.85 11.99 -7.74
CA GLU A 157 -12.11 13.01 -8.49
C GLU A 157 -10.76 12.47 -8.98
N MET A 158 -10.00 11.83 -8.09
CA MET A 158 -8.70 11.21 -8.41
C MET A 158 -8.82 10.08 -9.46
N GLU A 159 -9.96 9.40 -9.48
CA GLU A 159 -10.23 8.26 -10.34
C GLU A 159 -10.91 8.65 -11.67
N ARG A 160 -11.18 9.95 -11.89
CA ARG A 160 -11.92 10.43 -13.06
C ARG A 160 -11.24 10.13 -14.39
N HIS A 161 -9.91 10.02 -14.39
CA HIS A 161 -9.10 9.73 -15.58
C HIS A 161 -8.74 8.25 -15.73
N GLN A 162 -9.24 7.37 -14.85
CA GLN A 162 -9.05 5.94 -15.02
C GLN A 162 -9.82 5.44 -16.26
N LEU A 163 -9.15 4.65 -17.08
CA LEU A 163 -9.70 4.09 -18.32
C LEU A 163 -10.83 3.12 -17.99
N ILE A 164 -12.08 3.45 -18.35
CA ILE A 164 -13.17 2.47 -18.36
C ILE A 164 -12.91 1.51 -19.53
N ILE A 165 -12.52 0.27 -19.24
CA ILE A 165 -12.39 -0.79 -20.24
C ILE A 165 -13.68 -1.63 -20.22
N GLY A 166 -14.67 -1.24 -21.03
CA GLY A 166 -15.94 -1.98 -21.14
C GLY A 166 -16.77 -1.97 -19.85
N GLU A 167 -17.22 -3.15 -19.39
CA GLU A 167 -18.05 -3.34 -18.19
C GLU A 167 -17.24 -3.79 -16.95
N GLU A 168 -15.91 -3.95 -17.06
CA GLU A 168 -15.08 -4.39 -15.92
C GLU A 168 -14.62 -3.20 -15.07
N VAL A 169 -14.78 -3.34 -13.74
CA VAL A 169 -14.21 -2.41 -12.76
C VAL A 169 -12.69 -2.41 -12.90
N VAL A 170 -12.11 -1.23 -13.11
CA VAL A 170 -10.65 -1.05 -13.16
C VAL A 170 -10.08 -1.45 -11.81
N LYS A 171 -9.31 -2.54 -11.78
CA LYS A 171 -8.54 -2.95 -10.61
C LYS A 171 -7.39 -1.98 -10.39
N TYR A 172 -6.97 -1.83 -9.14
CA TYR A 172 -5.84 -1.02 -8.71
C TYR A 172 -6.11 0.50 -8.82
N SER A 173 -7.25 0.90 -8.30
CA SER A 173 -7.69 2.29 -8.12
C SER A 173 -7.05 2.95 -6.89
N PHE A 174 -7.27 4.25 -6.69
CA PHE A 174 -6.82 4.94 -5.46
C PHE A 174 -7.60 4.43 -4.24
N THR A 175 -8.87 4.08 -4.45
CA THR A 175 -9.71 3.41 -3.47
C THR A 175 -9.09 2.07 -3.05
N ASP A 176 -8.62 1.26 -4.01
CA ASP A 176 -7.95 -0.01 -3.70
C ASP A 176 -6.64 0.19 -2.89
N VAL A 177 -5.89 1.28 -3.16
CA VAL A 177 -4.69 1.63 -2.37
C VAL A 177 -5.06 1.90 -0.91
N LEU A 178 -6.13 2.67 -0.64
CA LEU A 178 -6.59 2.92 0.74
C LEU A 178 -6.97 1.64 1.47
N TYR A 179 -7.73 0.75 0.81
CA TYR A 179 -8.11 -0.53 1.41
C TYR A 179 -6.90 -1.44 1.64
N ALA A 180 -5.95 -1.50 0.70
CA ALA A 180 -4.73 -2.26 0.87
C ALA A 180 -3.88 -1.74 2.04
N ALA A 181 -3.76 -0.41 2.18
CA ALA A 181 -3.07 0.22 3.31
C ALA A 181 -3.74 -0.15 4.64
N ARG A 182 -5.07 -0.07 4.72
CA ARG A 182 -5.82 -0.40 5.94
C ARG A 182 -5.68 -1.88 6.31
N GLU A 183 -5.77 -2.78 5.33
CA GLU A 183 -5.58 -4.21 5.54
C GLU A 183 -4.16 -4.57 5.99
N ALA A 184 -3.16 -3.81 5.54
CA ALA A 184 -1.78 -3.95 5.97
C ALA A 184 -1.48 -3.26 7.31
N GLY A 185 -2.36 -2.38 7.80
CA GLY A 185 -2.10 -1.56 8.98
C GLY A 185 -1.04 -0.47 8.74
N ILE A 186 -0.99 0.08 7.52
CA ILE A 186 -0.18 1.26 7.17
C ILE A 186 -1.10 2.48 7.20
N ARG A 187 -0.75 3.50 7.99
CA ARG A 187 -1.54 4.73 8.11
C ARG A 187 -1.42 5.56 6.84
N VAL A 188 -2.52 6.09 6.33
CA VAL A 188 -2.49 7.04 5.21
C VAL A 188 -2.53 8.48 5.70
N VAL A 189 -1.66 9.31 5.13
CA VAL A 189 -1.55 10.74 5.45
C VAL A 189 -1.63 11.57 4.17
N GLY A 190 -2.51 12.57 4.15
CA GLY A 190 -2.59 13.52 3.04
C GLY A 190 -1.40 14.48 3.04
N ILE A 191 -0.89 14.87 1.88
CA ILE A 191 0.25 15.80 1.75
C ILE A 191 -0.07 17.09 0.99
N ASP A 192 -1.33 17.25 0.57
CA ASP A 192 -1.83 18.50 0.03
C ASP A 192 -2.45 19.39 1.11
N VAL A 193 -2.49 20.69 0.84
CA VAL A 193 -3.25 21.66 1.65
C VAL A 193 -4.32 22.28 0.76
N SER A 194 -5.56 22.32 1.23
CA SER A 194 -6.72 22.63 0.40
C SER A 194 -6.63 23.96 -0.36
N THR A 195 -6.08 24.99 0.27
CA THR A 195 -5.97 26.34 -0.30
C THR A 195 -4.85 26.45 -1.34
N THR A 196 -3.68 25.85 -1.08
CA THR A 196 -2.54 25.84 -2.02
C THR A 196 -2.81 24.94 -3.20
N TYR A 197 -3.49 23.81 -2.99
CA TYR A 197 -3.94 22.92 -4.06
C TYR A 197 -4.84 23.66 -5.06
N LYS A 198 -5.74 24.55 -4.58
CA LYS A 198 -6.59 25.35 -5.47
C LYS A 198 -5.89 26.52 -6.14
N ALA A 199 -4.77 26.98 -5.59
CA ALA A 199 -4.04 28.13 -6.11
C ALA A 199 -3.28 27.81 -7.41
N GLN A 200 -3.22 26.54 -7.81
CA GLN A 200 -2.66 26.10 -9.08
C GLN A 200 -3.38 26.73 -10.28
N LYS A 201 -2.63 26.99 -11.35
CA LYS A 201 -3.19 27.50 -12.61
C LYS A 201 -3.29 26.39 -13.62
N ILE A 202 -4.51 25.89 -13.82
CA ILE A 202 -4.81 24.81 -14.75
C ILE A 202 -5.46 25.36 -16.03
N GLY A 203 -4.92 25.00 -17.19
CA GLY A 203 -5.48 25.31 -18.51
C GLY A 203 -6.58 24.34 -18.95
N TYR A 204 -7.17 24.58 -20.12
CA TYR A 204 -8.34 23.82 -20.62
C TYR A 204 -8.12 22.30 -20.74
N ASN A 205 -6.87 21.85 -20.92
CA ASN A 205 -6.52 20.43 -21.07
C ASN A 205 -5.95 19.79 -19.79
N ASN A 206 -6.26 20.36 -18.61
CA ASN A 206 -5.62 20.01 -17.34
C ASN A 206 -4.09 20.25 -17.34
N GLU A 207 -3.60 21.13 -18.21
CA GLU A 207 -2.19 21.51 -18.25
C GLU A 207 -1.86 22.49 -17.12
N GLN A 208 -0.71 22.29 -16.46
CA GLN A 208 -0.20 23.26 -15.51
C GLN A 208 0.40 24.44 -16.30
N LEU A 209 -0.17 25.64 -16.09
CA LEU A 209 0.21 26.86 -16.80
C LEU A 209 1.45 27.55 -16.22
N ASP A 210 1.81 27.22 -14.98
CA ASP A 210 3.02 27.67 -14.31
C ASP A 210 3.57 26.56 -13.38
N ASP A 211 4.65 26.85 -12.67
CA ASP A 211 5.30 25.94 -11.71
C ASP A 211 4.73 26.07 -10.28
N LYS A 212 3.68 26.87 -10.07
CA LYS A 212 3.14 27.19 -8.74
C LYS A 212 2.72 25.92 -8.00
N ARG A 213 2.10 24.97 -8.72
CA ARG A 213 1.71 23.66 -8.15
C ARG A 213 2.92 22.92 -7.59
N GLN A 214 4.00 22.83 -8.34
CA GLN A 214 5.24 22.13 -7.94
C GLN A 214 5.86 22.81 -6.73
N ARG A 215 6.01 24.14 -6.79
CA ARG A 215 6.62 24.93 -5.72
C ARG A 215 5.84 24.85 -4.41
N TYR A 216 4.52 25.05 -4.47
CA TYR A 216 3.68 25.04 -3.26
C TYR A 216 3.58 23.64 -2.66
N MET A 217 3.28 22.62 -3.46
CA MET A 217 3.08 21.26 -2.97
C MET A 217 4.36 20.69 -2.37
N ASN A 218 5.51 20.82 -3.06
CA ASN A 218 6.76 20.23 -2.57
C ASN A 218 7.15 20.82 -1.20
N TYR A 219 6.92 22.12 -1.02
CA TYR A 219 7.10 22.81 0.25
C TYR A 219 6.11 22.32 1.32
N THR A 220 4.81 22.28 1.03
CA THR A 220 3.81 21.85 2.03
C THR A 220 3.97 20.37 2.39
N ALA A 221 4.25 19.51 1.41
CA ALA A 221 4.52 18.10 1.62
C ALA A 221 5.77 17.89 2.48
N HIS A 222 6.83 18.69 2.30
CA HIS A 222 8.00 18.66 3.17
C HIS A 222 7.63 18.92 4.64
N GLU A 223 6.88 19.98 4.93
CA GLU A 223 6.49 20.31 6.32
C GLU A 223 5.56 19.25 6.93
N ILE A 224 4.62 18.71 6.15
CA ILE A 224 3.72 17.64 6.60
C ILE A 224 4.50 16.36 6.89
N ILE A 225 5.34 15.89 5.95
CA ILE A 225 6.14 14.68 6.12
C ILE A 225 7.08 14.83 7.31
N LYS A 226 7.71 15.99 7.48
CA LYS A 226 8.60 16.28 8.62
C LYS A 226 7.88 16.17 9.96
N LYS A 227 6.61 16.58 10.04
CA LYS A 227 5.78 16.41 11.24
C LYS A 227 5.40 14.95 11.48
N GLU A 228 4.95 14.27 10.43
CA GLU A 228 4.25 12.98 10.56
C GLU A 228 5.19 11.77 10.55
N ALA A 229 6.31 11.81 9.83
CA ALA A 229 7.25 10.69 9.71
C ALA A 229 8.03 10.36 10.99
N GLY A 230 7.94 11.19 12.03
CA GLY A 230 8.67 11.01 13.28
C GLY A 230 10.19 10.86 13.11
N SER A 231 10.87 10.36 14.14
CA SER A 231 12.28 10.00 14.07
C SER A 231 12.43 8.48 13.99
N GLY A 232 12.56 7.94 12.77
CA GLY A 232 13.01 6.56 12.55
C GLY A 232 12.00 5.61 11.90
N GLU A 233 10.76 6.02 11.67
CA GLU A 233 9.80 5.21 10.91
C GLU A 233 10.10 5.28 9.41
N LYS A 234 10.07 4.13 8.73
CA LYS A 234 10.08 4.13 7.25
C LYS A 234 8.68 4.47 6.77
N TRP A 235 8.64 5.21 5.67
CA TRP A 235 7.39 5.61 5.04
C TRP A 235 7.55 5.55 3.54
N CYS A 236 6.45 5.37 2.84
CA CYS A 236 6.40 5.54 1.40
C CYS A 236 5.41 6.64 1.03
N ALA A 237 5.48 7.13 -0.20
CA ALA A 237 4.54 8.12 -0.71
C ALA A 237 4.07 7.78 -2.12
N LEU A 238 2.88 8.23 -2.48
CA LEU A 238 2.33 8.21 -3.83
C LEU A 238 1.98 9.65 -4.25
N MET A 239 2.64 10.16 -5.28
CA MET A 239 2.43 11.50 -5.80
C MET A 239 2.73 11.56 -7.30
N GLY A 240 2.33 12.64 -7.96
CA GLY A 240 2.59 12.93 -9.36
C GLY A 240 4.09 12.90 -9.67
N ASN A 241 4.44 12.37 -10.86
CA ASN A 241 5.82 12.13 -11.27
C ASN A 241 6.74 13.36 -11.14
N THR A 242 6.18 14.56 -11.34
CA THR A 242 6.88 15.85 -11.31
C THR A 242 7.16 16.38 -9.90
N HIS A 243 6.56 15.79 -8.87
CA HIS A 243 6.80 16.13 -7.46
C HIS A 243 7.90 15.27 -6.83
N VAL A 244 8.20 14.11 -7.41
CA VAL A 244 9.10 13.10 -6.81
C VAL A 244 10.55 13.57 -6.74
N HIS A 245 11.09 13.98 -7.89
CA HIS A 245 12.48 14.41 -8.08
C HIS A 245 12.46 15.84 -8.65
N SER A 246 13.58 16.55 -8.56
CA SER A 246 13.81 17.86 -9.16
C SER A 246 13.24 17.98 -10.57
N PHE A 247 12.38 18.99 -10.77
CA PHE A 247 11.66 19.24 -12.01
C PHE A 247 11.59 20.73 -12.27
N LYS A 248 12.04 21.18 -13.46
CA LYS A 248 12.06 22.59 -13.87
C LYS A 248 12.60 23.54 -12.78
N ASP A 249 13.79 23.23 -12.26
CA ASP A 249 14.49 23.99 -11.21
C ASP A 249 13.81 24.03 -9.83
N VAL A 250 12.72 23.28 -9.65
CA VAL A 250 12.08 23.08 -8.34
C VAL A 250 12.61 21.78 -7.73
N PRO A 251 13.21 21.80 -6.53
CA PRO A 251 13.59 20.58 -5.82
C PRO A 251 12.38 19.66 -5.58
N GLY A 252 12.54 18.36 -5.85
CA GLY A 252 11.51 17.36 -5.59
C GLY A 252 11.38 17.03 -4.11
N VAL A 253 10.29 16.36 -3.74
CA VAL A 253 10.05 15.93 -2.37
C VAL A 253 11.10 14.91 -1.91
N ALA A 254 11.67 14.10 -2.81
CA ALA A 254 12.76 13.19 -2.48
C ALA A 254 13.99 13.94 -1.95
N GLU A 255 14.42 15.00 -2.64
CA GLU A 255 15.56 15.83 -2.23
C GLU A 255 15.29 16.57 -0.91
N LEU A 256 14.08 17.09 -0.74
CA LEU A 256 13.68 17.83 0.46
C LEU A 256 13.56 16.93 1.70
N THR A 257 13.29 15.64 1.53
CA THR A 257 13.04 14.71 2.65
C THR A 257 14.19 13.73 2.88
N GLY A 258 15.07 13.55 1.89
CA GLY A 258 16.10 12.51 1.85
C GLY A 258 15.57 11.12 1.48
N ALA A 259 14.32 11.04 1.00
CA ALA A 259 13.75 9.79 0.52
C ALA A 259 14.30 9.41 -0.85
N ARG A 260 14.12 8.15 -1.24
CA ARG A 260 14.41 7.67 -2.59
C ARG A 260 13.29 8.02 -3.56
N SER A 261 13.65 8.24 -4.81
CA SER A 261 12.74 8.55 -5.91
C SER A 261 12.50 7.32 -6.79
N VAL A 262 11.24 6.95 -6.97
CA VAL A 262 10.82 5.83 -7.81
C VAL A 262 9.87 6.36 -8.86
N GLN A 263 10.13 6.12 -10.14
CA GLN A 263 9.22 6.47 -11.23
C GLN A 263 8.64 5.20 -11.84
N ILE A 264 7.31 5.04 -11.84
CA ILE A 264 6.65 3.85 -12.39
C ILE A 264 5.73 4.26 -13.54
N PHE A 265 5.98 3.70 -14.72
CA PHE A 265 5.22 3.97 -15.92
C PHE A 265 4.62 2.68 -16.48
N ASP A 266 3.39 2.74 -16.98
CA ASP A 266 2.84 1.64 -17.75
C ASP A 266 3.56 1.56 -19.09
N THR A 267 4.05 0.38 -19.47
CA THR A 267 4.36 0.11 -20.87
C THR A 267 3.03 0.10 -21.61
N GLY A 268 2.80 1.07 -22.49
CA GLY A 268 1.59 1.11 -23.33
C GLY A 268 1.35 -0.24 -24.04
N THR A 269 0.18 -0.42 -24.64
CA THR A 269 -0.32 -1.71 -25.18
C THR A 269 0.62 -2.45 -26.17
N HIS A 270 1.66 -1.77 -26.67
CA HIS A 270 2.61 -2.28 -27.65
C HIS A 270 3.96 -2.76 -27.08
N ASN A 271 4.39 -2.27 -25.90
CA ASN A 271 5.60 -2.75 -25.22
C ASN A 271 5.21 -3.84 -24.22
N LYS A 272 5.77 -5.04 -24.38
CA LYS A 272 5.30 -6.24 -23.63
C LYS A 272 6.13 -6.60 -22.41
N LYS A 273 7.32 -6.03 -22.23
CA LYS A 273 8.23 -6.43 -21.16
C LYS A 273 8.39 -5.31 -20.15
N SER A 274 8.24 -5.68 -18.89
CA SER A 274 8.61 -4.81 -17.78
C SER A 274 10.13 -4.68 -17.71
N GLU A 275 10.61 -3.49 -17.36
CA GLU A 275 12.03 -3.16 -17.21
C GLU A 275 12.24 -2.33 -15.95
N VAL A 276 13.30 -2.67 -15.21
CA VAL A 276 13.74 -1.95 -14.01
C VAL A 276 15.14 -1.42 -14.28
N THR A 277 15.31 -0.11 -14.16
CA THR A 277 16.59 0.57 -14.34
C THR A 277 16.95 1.38 -13.10
N LEU A 278 18.21 1.34 -12.70
CA LEU A 278 18.72 1.99 -11.49
C LEU A 278 19.35 3.35 -11.86
N ASN A 279 19.13 4.36 -11.02
CA ASN A 279 19.74 5.67 -11.09
C ASN A 279 19.63 6.31 -12.49
N SER A 280 18.41 6.27 -13.05
CA SER A 280 18.13 6.56 -14.45
C SER A 280 17.07 7.65 -14.61
N SER A 281 16.65 7.88 -15.85
CA SER A 281 15.55 8.77 -16.21
C SER A 281 14.60 8.10 -17.20
N TYR A 282 13.39 8.64 -17.28
CA TYR A 282 12.40 8.27 -18.30
C TYR A 282 11.90 9.50 -19.01
N LYS A 283 11.80 9.44 -20.34
CA LYS A 283 11.35 10.56 -21.17
C LYS A 283 9.85 10.47 -21.42
N VAL A 284 9.10 11.49 -21.01
CA VAL A 284 7.67 11.65 -21.26
C VAL A 284 7.47 12.93 -22.08
N GLY A 285 7.20 12.77 -23.39
CA GLY A 285 7.22 13.90 -24.31
C GLY A 285 8.61 14.55 -24.36
N ASP A 286 8.69 15.84 -24.06
CA ASP A 286 9.95 16.58 -23.99
C ASP A 286 10.53 16.68 -22.57
N VAL A 287 9.88 16.06 -21.59
CA VAL A 287 10.30 16.07 -20.20
C VAL A 287 11.10 14.81 -19.88
N GLU A 288 12.24 14.99 -19.22
CA GLU A 288 13.01 13.91 -18.61
C GLU A 288 12.70 13.83 -17.10
N LEU A 289 12.20 12.68 -16.65
CA LEU A 289 11.87 12.42 -15.24
C LEU A 289 12.91 11.49 -14.64
N LYS A 290 13.67 11.99 -13.67
CA LYS A 290 14.73 11.23 -12.99
C LYS A 290 14.17 10.40 -11.83
N GLY A 291 14.86 9.32 -11.51
CA GLY A 291 14.59 8.49 -10.34
C GLY A 291 15.79 7.63 -9.94
N ASP A 292 15.93 7.36 -8.63
CA ASP A 292 16.82 6.31 -8.11
C ASP A 292 16.43 4.95 -8.69
N LEU A 293 15.14 4.71 -8.90
CA LEU A 293 14.58 3.54 -9.54
C LEU A 293 13.56 3.96 -10.60
N VAL A 294 13.74 3.54 -11.84
CA VAL A 294 12.80 3.79 -12.94
C VAL A 294 12.28 2.46 -13.45
N ILE A 295 10.96 2.31 -13.43
CA ILE A 295 10.24 1.09 -13.77
C ILE A 295 9.30 1.38 -14.93
N THR A 296 9.47 0.64 -16.02
CA THR A 296 8.42 0.52 -17.04
C THR A 296 7.76 -0.83 -16.83
N GLN A 297 6.46 -0.85 -16.61
CA GLN A 297 5.75 -2.03 -16.14
C GLN A 297 4.63 -2.38 -17.11
N ASN A 298 4.58 -3.65 -17.52
CA ASN A 298 3.40 -4.19 -18.17
C ASN A 298 2.26 -4.23 -17.13
N PRO A 299 1.15 -3.50 -17.33
CA PRO A 299 0.08 -3.40 -16.33
C PRO A 299 -0.57 -4.75 -15.99
N LYS A 300 -0.37 -5.77 -16.83
CA LYS A 300 -0.88 -7.13 -16.63
C LYS A 300 0.03 -8.00 -15.76
N GLU A 301 1.31 -7.68 -15.67
CA GLU A 301 2.30 -8.44 -14.88
C GLU A 301 2.26 -8.05 -13.39
N SER A 302 2.58 -8.99 -12.50
CA SER A 302 2.67 -8.70 -11.08
C SER A 302 3.93 -7.90 -10.77
N THR A 303 3.79 -6.99 -9.82
CA THR A 303 4.83 -6.09 -9.31
C THR A 303 5.55 -6.65 -8.10
N PHE A 304 5.09 -7.78 -7.54
CA PHE A 304 5.69 -8.38 -6.35
C PHE A 304 7.15 -8.81 -6.59
N GLN A 305 7.49 -9.17 -7.83
CA GLN A 305 8.83 -9.57 -8.26
C GLN A 305 9.85 -8.42 -8.29
N ILE A 306 9.43 -7.17 -8.07
CA ILE A 306 10.34 -6.01 -8.17
C ILE A 306 11.18 -5.84 -6.90
N LEU A 307 10.54 -5.83 -5.72
CA LEU A 307 11.23 -5.63 -4.43
C LEU A 307 11.31 -6.89 -3.56
N PHE A 308 10.46 -7.86 -3.86
CA PHE A 308 10.21 -9.01 -3.00
C PHE A 308 10.30 -10.32 -3.78
N GLN A 309 11.14 -10.38 -4.82
CA GLN A 309 11.25 -11.55 -5.68
C GLN A 309 11.54 -12.84 -4.89
N LYS A 310 12.50 -12.80 -3.97
CA LYS A 310 12.88 -13.97 -3.17
C LYS A 310 11.73 -14.40 -2.26
N GLU A 311 11.09 -13.44 -1.61
CA GLU A 311 9.92 -13.66 -0.76
C GLU A 311 8.73 -14.20 -1.56
N TYR A 312 8.61 -13.82 -2.83
CA TYR A 312 7.58 -14.31 -3.75
C TYR A 312 7.79 -15.78 -4.06
N GLU A 313 9.02 -16.11 -4.46
CA GLU A 313 9.43 -17.46 -4.80
C GLU A 313 9.25 -18.39 -3.60
N GLU A 314 9.63 -17.95 -2.40
CA GLU A 314 9.35 -18.67 -1.15
C GLU A 314 7.85 -18.80 -0.88
N SER A 315 7.05 -17.75 -1.08
CA SER A 315 5.60 -17.83 -0.88
C SER A 315 4.95 -18.85 -1.81
N ILE A 316 5.42 -18.97 -3.06
CA ILE A 316 4.96 -19.99 -4.02
C ILE A 316 5.34 -21.39 -3.53
N LYS A 317 6.58 -21.58 -3.06
CA LYS A 317 7.03 -22.87 -2.49
C LYS A 317 6.16 -23.27 -1.29
N ILE A 318 5.90 -22.34 -0.37
CA ILE A 318 5.03 -22.55 0.79
C ILE A 318 3.60 -22.90 0.34
N GLN A 319 3.02 -22.13 -0.58
CA GLN A 319 1.67 -22.39 -1.07
C GLN A 319 1.54 -23.76 -1.74
N ASN A 320 2.52 -24.15 -2.56
CA ASN A 320 2.57 -25.46 -3.19
C ASN A 320 2.69 -26.59 -2.15
N TYR A 321 3.57 -26.42 -1.16
CA TYR A 321 3.72 -27.37 -0.05
C TYR A 321 2.43 -27.53 0.75
N LEU A 322 1.82 -26.44 1.22
CA LEU A 322 0.58 -26.47 2.01
C LEU A 322 -0.59 -27.02 1.19
N THR A 323 -0.67 -26.71 -0.11
CA THR A 323 -1.68 -27.27 -1.01
C THR A 323 -1.48 -28.77 -1.22
N GLY A 324 -0.23 -29.20 -1.44
CA GLY A 324 0.13 -30.62 -1.53
C GLY A 324 -0.22 -31.38 -0.27
N LEU A 325 0.05 -30.79 0.90
CA LEU A 325 -0.31 -31.33 2.20
C LEU A 325 -1.84 -31.46 2.33
N LYS A 326 -2.61 -30.40 2.09
CA LYS A 326 -4.08 -30.42 2.11
C LYS A 326 -4.66 -31.48 1.15
N ASN A 327 -4.09 -31.63 -0.04
CA ASN A 327 -4.57 -32.59 -1.04
C ASN A 327 -4.20 -34.03 -0.71
N SER A 328 -3.10 -34.27 0.02
CA SER A 328 -2.72 -35.60 0.52
C SER A 328 -3.78 -36.17 1.47
N PHE A 329 -4.51 -35.31 2.19
CA PHE A 329 -5.66 -35.66 3.01
C PHE A 329 -7.02 -35.67 2.28
N LYS A 330 -7.07 -35.54 0.95
CA LYS A 330 -8.34 -35.59 0.19
C LYS A 330 -8.59 -36.90 -0.56
N LYS A 331 -7.64 -37.84 -0.62
CA LYS A 331 -7.83 -39.12 -1.30
C LYS A 331 -8.58 -40.14 -0.41
N GLN A 332 -9.76 -40.51 -0.89
CA GLN A 332 -10.70 -41.61 -0.56
C GLN A 332 -11.19 -41.83 0.90
N HIS A 333 -10.42 -41.55 1.97
CA HIS A 333 -10.86 -41.82 3.36
C HIS A 333 -11.07 -40.59 4.24
N TRP A 334 -10.74 -39.39 3.75
CA TRP A 334 -10.59 -38.19 4.57
C TRP A 334 -11.38 -36.96 4.09
N LYS A 335 -12.05 -37.07 2.93
CA LYS A 335 -12.86 -36.00 2.33
C LYS A 335 -13.92 -35.44 3.29
N ASP A 336 -14.58 -36.31 4.03
CA ASP A 336 -15.62 -35.93 5.01
C ASP A 336 -15.04 -35.25 6.26
N LEU A 337 -13.79 -35.56 6.64
CA LEU A 337 -13.10 -34.92 7.78
C LEU A 337 -12.52 -33.56 7.41
N PHE A 338 -11.97 -33.43 6.19
CA PHE A 338 -11.30 -32.20 5.77
C PHE A 338 -12.25 -31.10 5.31
N ASN A 339 -13.36 -31.47 4.66
CA ASN A 339 -14.34 -30.53 4.10
C ASN A 339 -15.65 -30.43 4.91
N GLY A 340 -15.88 -31.30 5.89
CA GLY A 340 -17.07 -31.26 6.74
C GLY A 340 -17.01 -30.14 7.78
N ASN A 341 -18.16 -29.55 8.09
CA ASN A 341 -18.31 -28.62 9.22
C ASN A 341 -17.97 -29.39 10.52
N PRO A 342 -16.99 -28.95 11.33
CA PRO A 342 -16.65 -29.62 12.60
C PRO A 342 -17.82 -29.70 13.60
N GLU A 343 -18.92 -29.01 13.32
CA GLU A 343 -20.18 -29.01 14.06
C GLU A 343 -21.24 -30.00 13.53
N ASP A 344 -20.98 -30.79 12.46
CA ASP A 344 -21.97 -31.75 11.93
C ASP A 344 -22.31 -32.86 12.96
N PRO A 345 -23.56 -32.92 13.47
CA PRO A 345 -23.95 -33.80 14.58
C PRO A 345 -23.97 -35.30 14.25
N LYS A 346 -23.79 -35.70 12.98
CA LYS A 346 -23.96 -37.12 12.55
C LYS A 346 -22.72 -38.01 12.69
N ARG A 347 -21.63 -37.57 13.33
CA ARG A 347 -20.52 -38.46 13.72
C ARG A 347 -20.19 -38.31 15.20
N LYS A 348 -20.67 -39.26 16.00
CA LYS A 348 -20.16 -39.55 17.36
C LYS A 348 -18.66 -39.87 17.26
N LYS A 349 -17.77 -38.88 17.47
CA LYS A 349 -16.30 -39.02 17.74
C LYS A 349 -15.58 -37.66 17.84
N LYS A 350 -16.15 -36.67 18.57
CA LYS A 350 -15.51 -35.34 18.77
C LYS A 350 -14.22 -35.44 19.63
N ASP A 351 -14.12 -36.47 20.47
CA ASP A 351 -12.99 -36.72 21.39
C ASP A 351 -11.99 -37.79 20.91
N ASP A 352 -12.16 -38.30 19.69
CA ASP A 352 -11.26 -39.32 19.15
C ASP A 352 -9.88 -38.70 18.82
N PRO A 353 -8.76 -39.23 19.37
CA PRO A 353 -7.42 -38.65 19.20
C PRO A 353 -7.02 -38.38 17.74
N LYS A 354 -7.50 -39.20 16.80
CA LYS A 354 -7.27 -39.04 15.36
C LYS A 354 -7.89 -37.76 14.81
N TYR A 355 -9.12 -37.44 15.23
CA TYR A 355 -9.86 -36.27 14.77
C TYR A 355 -9.30 -34.98 15.38
N LYS A 356 -8.90 -35.04 16.66
CA LYS A 356 -8.20 -33.92 17.33
C LYS A 356 -6.91 -33.56 16.61
N ALA A 357 -6.03 -34.55 16.34
CA ALA A 357 -4.75 -34.30 15.67
C ALA A 357 -4.92 -33.64 14.28
N ILE A 358 -6.01 -33.95 13.57
CA ILE A 358 -6.28 -33.38 12.24
C ILE A 358 -6.80 -31.96 12.31
N ARG A 359 -7.67 -31.66 13.27
CA ARG A 359 -8.10 -30.29 13.51
C ARG A 359 -6.91 -29.42 13.90
N ASP A 360 -6.09 -29.91 14.83
CA ASP A 360 -4.88 -29.22 15.25
C ASP A 360 -3.93 -28.99 14.05
N LEU A 361 -3.74 -29.98 13.18
CA LEU A 361 -2.96 -29.80 11.95
C LEU A 361 -3.59 -28.78 10.98
N LYS A 362 -4.92 -28.74 10.81
CA LYS A 362 -5.58 -27.75 9.96
C LYS A 362 -5.34 -26.34 10.45
N GLU A 363 -5.50 -26.09 11.75
CA GLU A 363 -5.24 -24.79 12.37
C GLU A 363 -3.77 -24.39 12.14
N LYS A 364 -2.84 -25.32 12.39
CA LYS A 364 -1.41 -25.08 12.15
C LYS A 364 -1.06 -24.80 10.68
N ILE A 365 -1.75 -25.44 9.73
CA ILE A 365 -1.58 -25.16 8.30
C ILE A 365 -2.04 -23.74 7.95
N GLU A 366 -3.07 -23.23 8.60
CA GLU A 366 -3.51 -21.85 8.39
C GLU A 366 -2.49 -20.85 8.97
N ASP A 367 -1.96 -21.10 10.17
CA ASP A 367 -0.86 -20.29 10.75
C ASP A 367 0.39 -20.28 9.85
N ALA A 368 0.71 -21.42 9.25
CA ALA A 368 1.94 -21.61 8.46
C ALA A 368 1.96 -20.80 7.16
N LYS A 369 0.82 -20.27 6.69
CA LYS A 369 0.74 -19.48 5.45
C LYS A 369 1.54 -18.18 5.50
N ASP A 370 1.73 -17.63 6.69
CA ASP A 370 2.34 -16.31 6.88
C ASP A 370 3.84 -16.38 7.24
N MET A 371 4.41 -17.59 7.31
CA MET A 371 5.83 -17.83 7.60
C MET A 371 6.74 -17.42 6.43
N LYS A 372 8.04 -17.22 6.70
CA LYS A 372 8.95 -16.58 5.73
C LYS A 372 9.55 -17.56 4.74
N THR A 373 9.83 -18.79 5.16
CA THR A 373 10.52 -19.79 4.33
C THR A 373 9.82 -21.13 4.35
N LEU A 374 9.99 -21.91 3.29
CA LEU A 374 9.50 -23.29 3.26
C LEU A 374 10.08 -24.13 4.41
N GLU A 375 11.36 -23.93 4.76
CA GLU A 375 12.02 -24.65 5.84
C GLU A 375 11.36 -24.39 7.20
N GLU A 376 11.03 -23.13 7.50
CA GLU A 376 10.29 -22.75 8.71
C GLU A 376 8.92 -23.46 8.77
N VAL A 377 8.21 -23.48 7.64
CA VAL A 377 6.90 -24.14 7.51
C VAL A 377 7.02 -25.65 7.74
N GLN A 378 7.98 -26.30 7.09
CA GLN A 378 8.22 -27.74 7.24
C GLN A 378 8.55 -28.09 8.68
N LYS A 379 9.43 -27.30 9.33
CA LYS A 379 9.80 -27.47 10.73
C LYS A 379 8.60 -27.27 11.66
N TYR A 380 7.80 -26.22 11.45
CA TYR A 380 6.61 -25.93 12.26
C TYR A 380 5.54 -27.03 12.17
N LEU A 381 5.34 -27.58 10.97
CA LEU A 381 4.31 -28.59 10.72
C LEU A 381 4.78 -30.03 11.00
N SER A 382 6.08 -30.25 11.23
CA SER A 382 6.66 -31.58 11.46
C SER A 382 5.95 -32.37 12.57
N GLN A 383 5.83 -31.79 13.77
CA GLN A 383 5.19 -32.45 14.92
C GLN A 383 3.67 -32.65 14.74
N PRO A 384 2.89 -31.65 14.29
CA PRO A 384 1.49 -31.85 13.91
C PRO A 384 1.27 -32.98 12.90
N ILE A 385 2.09 -33.06 11.85
CA ILE A 385 2.02 -34.13 10.84
C ILE A 385 2.34 -35.49 11.49
N ALA A 386 3.41 -35.58 12.29
CA ALA A 386 3.78 -36.81 12.98
C ALA A 386 2.67 -37.32 13.92
N ASN A 387 1.98 -36.42 14.61
CA ASN A 387 0.86 -36.76 15.48
C ASN A 387 -0.29 -37.39 14.69
N VAL A 388 -0.69 -36.78 13.56
CA VAL A 388 -1.73 -37.34 12.68
C VAL A 388 -1.33 -38.73 12.17
N ILE A 389 -0.07 -38.91 11.80
CA ILE A 389 0.46 -40.20 11.35
C ILE A 389 0.37 -41.24 12.47
N LYS A 390 0.82 -40.90 13.67
CA LYS A 390 0.81 -41.79 14.84
C LYS A 390 -0.61 -42.22 15.19
N THR A 391 -1.52 -41.26 15.39
CA THR A 391 -2.92 -41.57 15.74
C THR A 391 -3.65 -42.34 14.65
N SER A 392 -3.24 -42.18 13.38
CA SER A 392 -3.80 -42.95 12.27
C SER A 392 -3.27 -44.39 12.21
N LYS A 393 -1.99 -44.61 12.55
CA LYS A 393 -1.40 -45.96 12.65
C LYS A 393 -2.01 -46.78 13.78
N ASP A 394 -2.24 -46.14 14.93
CA ASP A 394 -2.72 -46.81 16.14
C ASP A 394 -4.18 -47.30 16.02
N GLN A 395 -4.93 -46.88 14.98
CA GLN A 395 -6.36 -47.19 14.80
C GLN A 395 -6.74 -48.13 13.63
N GLN A 396 -5.85 -48.46 12.67
CA GLN A 396 -5.86 -49.65 11.78
C GLN A 396 -4.92 -49.48 10.56
N VAL A 397 -4.28 -50.59 10.15
CA VAL A 397 -3.06 -50.67 9.32
C VAL A 397 -3.27 -50.42 7.80
N HIS A 398 -4.49 -50.47 7.27
CA HIS A 398 -4.74 -50.38 5.82
C HIS A 398 -4.69 -48.93 5.29
N ASP A 399 -5.21 -47.96 6.04
CA ASP A 399 -5.19 -46.53 5.68
C ASP A 399 -3.76 -45.96 5.68
N PHE A 400 -2.86 -46.53 6.49
CA PHE A 400 -1.48 -46.08 6.59
C PHE A 400 -0.64 -46.37 5.32
N ILE A 401 -0.91 -47.48 4.62
CA ILE A 401 -0.21 -47.83 3.37
C ILE A 401 -0.61 -46.86 2.25
N LEU A 402 -1.91 -46.54 2.15
CA LEU A 402 -2.42 -45.55 1.19
C LEU A 402 -1.93 -44.13 1.53
N PHE A 403 -1.85 -43.79 2.82
CA PHE A 403 -1.29 -42.52 3.31
C PHE A 403 0.18 -42.36 2.91
N LYS A 404 1.03 -43.37 3.18
CA LYS A 404 2.45 -43.37 2.76
C LYS A 404 2.60 -43.24 1.24
N LYS A 405 1.73 -43.88 0.48
CA LYS A 405 1.76 -43.85 -1.00
C LYS A 405 1.33 -42.49 -1.56
N ALA A 406 0.35 -41.82 -0.94
CA ALA A 406 -0.08 -40.46 -1.32
C ALA A 406 0.98 -39.40 -0.97
N PHE A 407 1.65 -39.56 0.17
CA PHE A 407 2.72 -38.67 0.61
C PHE A 407 3.99 -38.83 -0.24
N ARG A 408 4.34 -40.06 -0.64
CA ARG A 408 5.47 -40.33 -1.57
C ARG A 408 5.32 -39.70 -2.94
N THR A 409 4.11 -39.40 -3.38
CA THR A 409 3.87 -38.72 -4.65
C THR A 409 3.94 -37.19 -4.59
N SER A 410 4.15 -36.59 -3.41
CA SER A 410 4.09 -35.12 -3.25
C SER A 410 5.45 -34.42 -3.02
N GLN A 411 6.60 -35.08 -3.22
CA GLN A 411 7.94 -34.56 -2.86
C GLN A 411 8.16 -34.24 -1.36
N VAL A 412 7.09 -34.18 -0.55
CA VAL A 412 7.13 -33.97 0.90
C VAL A 412 7.59 -35.23 1.68
N ALA A 413 7.59 -36.41 1.05
CA ALA A 413 7.97 -37.65 1.72
C ALA A 413 9.47 -37.88 1.88
N ASP A 414 10.29 -37.33 0.98
CA ASP A 414 11.74 -37.56 1.02
C ASP A 414 12.34 -36.84 2.24
N ASP A 415 11.91 -35.60 2.50
CA ASP A 415 12.26 -34.84 3.70
C ASP A 415 11.77 -35.50 4.99
N LEU A 416 10.61 -36.20 4.96
CA LEU A 416 10.04 -36.85 6.13
C LEU A 416 10.76 -38.17 6.49
N GLU A 417 11.22 -38.95 5.50
CA GLU A 417 12.01 -40.17 5.75
C GLU A 417 13.42 -39.85 6.28
N GLU A 418 14.03 -38.76 5.82
CA GLU A 418 15.29 -38.23 6.37
C GLU A 418 15.10 -37.64 7.77
N PHE A 419 14.01 -36.90 8.01
CA PHE A 419 13.64 -36.40 9.32
C PHE A 419 13.39 -37.53 10.34
N LEU A 420 12.65 -38.58 9.97
CA LEU A 420 12.40 -39.75 10.82
C LEU A 420 13.66 -40.57 11.12
N LYS A 421 14.70 -40.47 10.29
CA LYS A 421 16.03 -41.03 10.57
C LYS A 421 16.82 -40.19 11.58
N ASN A 422 16.66 -38.86 11.54
CA ASN A 422 17.45 -37.90 12.33
C ASN A 422 16.77 -37.47 13.65
N THR A 423 15.50 -37.80 13.86
CA THR A 423 14.81 -37.52 15.13
C THR A 423 15.17 -38.58 16.16
N PRO A 424 15.67 -38.21 17.36
CA PRO A 424 15.94 -39.18 18.42
C PRO A 424 14.66 -39.95 18.75
N LYS A 425 14.73 -41.28 18.70
CA LYS A 425 13.62 -42.13 19.15
C LYS A 425 13.51 -42.02 20.67
N PRO A 426 12.27 -41.99 21.22
CA PRO A 426 12.05 -41.97 22.66
C PRO A 426 12.58 -43.24 23.35
#